data_AF-A0A7S2VIP3-F1
#
_entry.id   AF-A0A7S2VIP3-F1
#
_cell.length_a   1.000
_cell.length_b   1.000
_cell.length_c   1.000
_cell.angle_alpha   90.00
_cell.angle_beta   90.00
_cell.angle_gamma   90.00
#
_symmetry.space_group_name_H-M   'P 1'
#
loop_
_entity.id
_entity.type
_entity.pdbx_description
1 polymer ?
#
loop_
_entity_poly.entity_id
_entity_poly.type
_entity_poly.pdbx_seq_one_letter_code
_entity_poly.pdbx_strand_id
1 'polypeptide(L)'
;MKSCMDWSEDSGDWDWRAREWFVVKEAEVLLSAEGVLMPRLVMGVEARAQCVTEDGRLDDAPVTRPDHPLVLYAEEFTRNFDLIAERLSVIFHLRELTKAQVLARFVAERGIEFDEAWLDVWNEPTATRMQVPQHRMEVHTQTVRTAGGHLVQGESFNTHMHGVYGGVDLNLDSFDLSSAEQTDRSVLPGDAVDIDTLTTEELRQMISSHGGCVPPGITDKADLVDIMGMILESLADFWGNISGSGPSPYAKGDQDLLRRVFNPHLSDRRHDDGGKFVPPDATPE
;
A
#
# COMPACT_ATOMS: atom_id res chain seq x y z
N MET A 1 -16.13 -7.43 2.52
CA MET A 1 -15.86 -7.71 1.11
C MET A 1 -16.23 -9.14 0.84
N LYS A 2 -17.10 -9.38 -0.14
CA LYS A 2 -17.42 -10.73 -0.59
C LYS A 2 -16.24 -11.27 -1.40
N SER A 3 -15.93 -12.55 -1.25
CA SER A 3 -14.98 -13.23 -2.14
C SER A 3 -15.61 -13.46 -3.52
N CYS A 4 -14.79 -13.71 -4.54
CA CYS A 4 -15.29 -14.15 -5.86
C CYS A 4 -16.07 -15.48 -5.79
N MET A 5 -15.84 -16.30 -4.75
CA MET A 5 -16.61 -17.52 -4.51
C MET A 5 -18.00 -17.20 -3.95
N ASP A 6 -18.12 -16.23 -3.04
CA ASP A 6 -19.42 -15.79 -2.51
C ASP A 6 -20.30 -15.24 -3.65
N TRP A 7 -19.70 -14.48 -4.57
CA TRP A 7 -20.39 -14.00 -5.78
C TRP A 7 -20.81 -15.13 -6.73
N SER A 8 -20.02 -16.20 -6.82
CA SER A 8 -20.36 -17.39 -7.62
C SER A 8 -21.52 -18.15 -7.00
N GLU A 9 -21.56 -18.25 -5.67
CA GLU A 9 -22.67 -18.88 -4.94
C GLU A 9 -23.98 -18.12 -5.12
N ASP A 10 -23.95 -16.79 -5.02
CA ASP A 10 -25.15 -15.96 -5.20
C ASP A 10 -25.70 -16.00 -6.63
N SER A 11 -24.81 -16.03 -7.63
CA SER A 11 -25.20 -16.04 -9.05
C SER A 11 -25.55 -17.43 -9.57
N GLY A 12 -25.07 -18.49 -8.92
CA GLY A 12 -25.11 -19.85 -9.44
C GLY A 12 -24.16 -20.06 -10.62
N ASP A 13 -23.28 -19.11 -10.93
CA ASP A 13 -22.26 -19.23 -11.99
C ASP A 13 -21.00 -19.89 -11.43
N TRP A 14 -20.93 -21.21 -11.61
CA TRP A 14 -19.84 -22.04 -11.10
C TRP A 14 -18.85 -22.51 -12.18
N ASP A 15 -19.02 -22.13 -13.45
CA ASP A 15 -18.17 -22.61 -14.54
C ASP A 15 -17.43 -21.46 -15.22
N TRP A 16 -16.45 -20.92 -14.48
CA TRP A 16 -15.63 -19.82 -14.97
C TRP A 16 -14.16 -19.99 -14.59
N ARG A 17 -13.31 -19.39 -15.41
CA ARG A 17 -11.87 -19.24 -15.19
C ARG A 17 -11.54 -17.79 -15.44
N ALA A 18 -10.65 -17.23 -14.64
CA ALA A 18 -10.30 -15.83 -14.78
C ALA A 18 -8.90 -15.54 -14.23
N ARG A 19 -8.33 -14.43 -14.69
CA ARG A 19 -7.11 -13.86 -14.14
C ARG A 19 -7.42 -12.57 -13.43
N GLU A 20 -6.70 -12.28 -12.37
CA GLU A 20 -6.67 -10.97 -11.74
C GLU A 20 -5.24 -10.46 -11.58
N TRP A 21 -5.06 -9.15 -11.58
CA TRP A 21 -3.75 -8.58 -11.30
C TRP A 21 -3.85 -7.21 -10.66
N PHE A 22 -2.84 -6.89 -9.87
CA PHE A 22 -2.67 -5.56 -9.30
C PHE A 22 -2.14 -4.61 -10.36
N VAL A 23 -2.80 -3.46 -10.51
CA VAL A 23 -2.47 -2.42 -11.49
C VAL A 23 -2.27 -1.08 -10.82
N VAL A 24 -1.55 -0.20 -11.51
CA VAL A 24 -1.60 1.25 -11.28
C VAL A 24 -2.57 1.86 -12.26
N LYS A 25 -3.52 2.64 -11.75
CA LYS A 25 -4.54 3.34 -12.55
C LYS A 25 -4.17 4.79 -12.79
N GLU A 26 -3.49 5.39 -11.81
CA GLU A 26 -2.96 6.75 -11.88
C GLU A 26 -1.60 6.75 -11.19
N ALA A 27 -0.63 7.46 -11.78
CA ALA A 27 0.68 7.69 -11.19
C ALA A 27 1.18 9.07 -11.60
N GLU A 28 1.70 9.81 -10.63
CA GLU A 28 2.37 11.09 -10.85
C GLU A 28 3.39 11.36 -9.74
N VAL A 29 4.26 12.32 -9.97
CA VAL A 29 5.16 12.85 -8.95
C VAL A 29 4.76 14.30 -8.69
N LEU A 30 4.57 14.62 -7.42
CA LEU A 30 4.34 15.99 -6.97
C LEU A 30 5.63 16.55 -6.38
N LEU A 31 5.87 17.85 -6.56
CA LEU A 31 6.93 18.57 -5.87
C LEU A 31 6.29 19.49 -4.84
N SER A 32 6.57 19.25 -3.56
CA SER A 32 6.07 20.10 -2.47
C SER A 32 6.69 21.50 -2.49
N ALA A 33 6.12 22.42 -1.72
CA ALA A 33 6.69 23.75 -1.50
C ALA A 33 8.11 23.71 -0.93
N GLU A 34 8.44 22.67 -0.16
CA GLU A 34 9.76 22.45 0.44
C GLU A 34 10.72 21.67 -0.47
N GLY A 35 10.34 21.40 -1.73
CA GLY A 35 11.16 20.67 -2.67
C GLY A 35 11.17 19.15 -2.46
N VAL A 36 10.18 18.60 -1.75
CA VAL A 36 10.06 17.15 -1.53
C VAL A 36 9.29 16.51 -2.67
N LEU A 37 9.88 15.47 -3.28
CA LEU A 37 9.19 14.64 -4.27
C LEU A 37 8.21 13.69 -3.57
N MET A 38 6.95 13.75 -3.95
CA MET A 38 5.87 12.93 -3.42
C MET A 38 5.23 12.11 -4.53
N PRO A 39 5.40 10.77 -4.56
CA PRO A 39 4.69 9.94 -5.50
C PRO A 39 3.22 9.87 -5.10
N ARG A 40 2.33 10.28 -5.99
CA ARG A 40 0.89 10.01 -5.86
C ARG A 40 0.53 8.91 -6.84
N LEU A 41 -0.18 7.91 -6.33
CA LEU A 41 -0.68 6.83 -7.17
C LEU A 41 -2.04 6.35 -6.71
N VAL A 42 -2.77 5.77 -7.65
CA VAL A 42 -4.02 5.05 -7.39
C VAL A 42 -3.82 3.62 -7.87
N MET A 43 -3.80 2.67 -6.95
CA MET A 43 -3.75 1.25 -7.30
C MET A 43 -5.14 0.65 -7.40
N GLY A 44 -5.23 -0.48 -8.08
CA GLY A 44 -6.44 -1.29 -8.09
C GLY A 44 -6.15 -2.74 -8.44
N VAL A 45 -7.23 -3.47 -8.64
CA VAL A 45 -7.21 -4.83 -9.19
C VAL A 45 -8.03 -4.84 -10.45
N GLU A 46 -7.51 -5.49 -11.50
CA GLU A 46 -8.26 -5.80 -12.70
C GLU A 46 -8.47 -7.29 -12.81
N ALA A 47 -9.57 -7.68 -13.47
CA ALA A 47 -9.87 -9.08 -13.73
C ALA A 47 -10.32 -9.31 -15.16
N ARG A 48 -9.91 -10.44 -15.75
CA ARG A 48 -10.37 -10.92 -17.05
C ARG A 48 -10.84 -12.36 -16.98
N ALA A 49 -12.00 -12.65 -17.56
CA ALA A 49 -12.39 -14.04 -17.79
C ALA A 49 -11.41 -14.70 -18.77
N GLN A 50 -11.25 -16.01 -18.67
CA GLN A 50 -10.45 -16.81 -19.58
C GLN A 50 -11.35 -17.75 -20.38
N CYS A 51 -11.08 -17.86 -21.67
CA CYS A 51 -11.72 -18.83 -22.55
C CYS A 51 -10.72 -19.91 -22.99
N VAL A 52 -11.23 -21.11 -23.22
CA VAL A 52 -10.45 -22.19 -23.82
C VAL A 52 -10.47 -22.02 -25.34
N THR A 53 -9.29 -21.86 -25.92
CA THR A 53 -9.08 -21.79 -27.38
C THR A 53 -9.33 -23.13 -28.06
N GLU A 54 -9.43 -23.15 -29.39
CA GLU A 54 -9.58 -24.38 -30.18
C GLU A 54 -8.47 -25.40 -29.91
N ASP A 55 -7.26 -24.93 -29.59
CA ASP A 55 -6.09 -25.76 -29.24
C ASP A 55 -6.08 -26.22 -27.76
N GLY A 56 -7.12 -25.90 -26.99
CA GLY A 56 -7.22 -26.27 -25.57
C GLY A 56 -6.41 -25.39 -24.61
N ARG A 57 -5.79 -24.30 -25.09
CA ARG A 57 -5.06 -23.33 -24.25
C ARG A 57 -6.02 -22.33 -23.62
N LEU A 58 -5.66 -21.80 -22.45
CA LEU A 58 -6.38 -20.70 -21.80
C LEU A 58 -5.82 -19.35 -22.26
N ASP A 59 -6.71 -18.52 -22.81
CA ASP A 59 -6.44 -17.12 -23.15
C ASP A 59 -7.48 -16.20 -22.50
N ASP A 60 -7.14 -14.92 -22.33
CA ASP A 60 -8.11 -13.94 -21.84
C ASP A 60 -9.23 -13.73 -22.86
N ALA A 61 -10.45 -13.64 -22.34
CA ALA A 61 -11.60 -13.26 -23.13
C ALA A 61 -11.42 -11.81 -23.62
N PRO A 62 -11.74 -11.51 -24.89
CA PRO A 62 -11.63 -10.16 -25.43
C PRO A 62 -12.55 -9.17 -24.71
N VAL A 63 -13.65 -9.66 -24.15
CA VAL A 63 -14.58 -8.90 -23.32
C VAL A 63 -14.97 -9.77 -22.12
N THR A 64 -14.77 -9.23 -20.93
CA THR A 64 -15.28 -9.83 -19.69
C THR A 64 -16.62 -9.21 -19.37
N ARG A 65 -17.60 -10.05 -19.03
CA ARG A 65 -18.92 -9.58 -18.60
C ARG A 65 -18.80 -8.83 -17.25
N PRO A 66 -19.55 -7.72 -17.04
CA PRO A 66 -19.45 -6.91 -15.82
C PRO A 66 -19.99 -7.61 -14.57
N ASP A 67 -20.89 -8.57 -14.74
CA ASP A 67 -21.45 -9.43 -13.68
C ASP A 67 -20.59 -10.66 -13.38
N HIS A 68 -19.39 -10.77 -13.96
CA HIS A 68 -18.48 -11.88 -13.68
C HIS A 68 -18.03 -11.86 -12.21
N PRO A 69 -18.08 -12.99 -11.47
CA PRO A 69 -17.77 -13.01 -10.03
C PRO A 69 -16.41 -12.40 -9.67
N LEU A 70 -15.35 -12.69 -10.46
CA LEU A 70 -14.03 -12.10 -10.25
C LEU A 70 -13.96 -10.59 -10.59
N VAL A 71 -14.78 -10.10 -11.52
CA VAL A 71 -14.83 -8.65 -11.84
C VAL A 71 -15.48 -7.89 -10.70
N LEU A 72 -16.61 -8.40 -10.18
CA LEU A 72 -17.28 -7.81 -9.02
C LEU A 72 -16.34 -7.75 -7.80
N TYR A 73 -15.58 -8.82 -7.56
CA TYR A 73 -14.54 -8.85 -6.54
C TYR A 73 -13.46 -7.79 -6.79
N ALA A 74 -12.87 -7.73 -7.98
CA ALA A 74 -11.81 -6.79 -8.34
C ALA A 74 -12.25 -5.32 -8.22
N GLU A 75 -13.51 -5.02 -8.57
CA GLU A 75 -14.12 -3.70 -8.39
C GLU A 75 -14.30 -3.34 -6.92
N GLU A 76 -14.80 -4.28 -6.09
CA GLU A 76 -14.93 -4.06 -4.65
C GLU A 76 -13.56 -3.90 -3.98
N PHE A 77 -12.56 -4.71 -4.41
CA PHE A 77 -11.18 -4.61 -3.96
C PHE A 77 -10.59 -3.24 -4.29
N THR A 78 -10.68 -2.81 -5.56
CA THR A 78 -10.20 -1.51 -6.02
C THR A 78 -10.79 -0.37 -5.21
N ARG A 79 -12.11 -0.39 -4.96
CA ARG A 79 -12.79 0.66 -4.19
C ARG A 79 -12.28 0.79 -2.76
N ASN A 80 -11.80 -0.32 -2.19
CA ASN A 80 -11.31 -0.38 -0.82
C ASN A 80 -9.79 -0.54 -0.76
N PHE A 81 -9.06 -0.31 -1.86
CA PHE A 81 -7.66 -0.69 -1.97
C PHE A 81 -6.82 -0.11 -0.84
N ASP A 82 -6.92 1.20 -0.59
CA ASP A 82 -6.14 1.85 0.47
C ASP A 82 -6.49 1.31 1.85
N LEU A 83 -7.77 1.13 2.16
CA LEU A 83 -8.19 0.54 3.43
C LEU A 83 -7.67 -0.88 3.61
N ILE A 84 -7.60 -1.66 2.53
CA ILE A 84 -7.01 -3.00 2.53
C ILE A 84 -5.51 -2.91 2.74
N ALA A 85 -4.82 -2.00 2.05
CA ALA A 85 -3.39 -1.75 2.21
C ALA A 85 -3.07 -1.41 3.67
N GLU A 86 -3.82 -0.52 4.31
CA GLU A 86 -3.63 -0.18 5.74
C GLU A 86 -3.79 -1.38 6.70
N ARG A 87 -4.52 -2.42 6.28
CA ARG A 87 -4.84 -3.58 7.14
C ARG A 87 -4.05 -4.84 6.79
N LEU A 88 -3.58 -4.97 5.55
CA LEU A 88 -2.86 -6.13 5.05
C LEU A 88 -1.46 -5.70 4.61
N SER A 89 -0.46 -6.08 5.41
CA SER A 89 0.94 -5.68 5.20
C SER A 89 1.47 -6.02 3.81
N VAL A 90 1.07 -7.15 3.22
CA VAL A 90 1.51 -7.52 1.87
C VAL A 90 1.01 -6.52 0.80
N ILE A 91 -0.21 -6.00 0.95
CA ILE A 91 -0.79 -5.01 0.04
C ILE A 91 -0.20 -3.62 0.31
N PHE A 92 0.03 -3.29 1.58
CA PHE A 92 0.80 -2.10 1.96
C PHE A 92 2.17 -2.08 1.27
N HIS A 93 2.95 -3.15 1.40
CA HIS A 93 4.29 -3.22 0.82
C HIS A 93 4.26 -3.18 -0.71
N LEU A 94 3.25 -3.78 -1.35
CA LEU A 94 3.05 -3.64 -2.80
C LEU A 94 2.83 -2.17 -3.18
N ARG A 95 2.00 -1.43 -2.43
CA ARG A 95 1.76 0.00 -2.65
C ARG A 95 3.03 0.83 -2.48
N GLU A 96 3.77 0.62 -1.40
CA GLU A 96 4.99 1.38 -1.13
C GLU A 96 6.12 1.05 -2.12
N LEU A 97 6.25 -0.21 -2.53
CA LEU A 97 7.16 -0.59 -3.61
C LEU A 97 6.80 0.13 -4.92
N THR A 98 5.51 0.19 -5.24
CA THR A 98 5.03 0.89 -6.45
C THR A 98 5.35 2.39 -6.39
N LYS A 99 5.14 3.04 -5.24
CA LYS A 99 5.55 4.44 -5.03
C LYS A 99 7.05 4.66 -5.25
N ALA A 100 7.87 3.76 -4.72
CA ALA A 100 9.32 3.80 -4.91
C ALA A 100 9.71 3.64 -6.39
N GLN A 101 9.04 2.75 -7.12
CA GLN A 101 9.26 2.59 -8.56
C GLN A 101 8.85 3.81 -9.38
N VAL A 102 7.73 4.46 -9.05
CA VAL A 102 7.30 5.71 -9.69
C VAL A 102 8.36 6.80 -9.51
N LEU A 103 8.87 6.98 -8.28
CA LEU A 103 9.95 7.94 -8.02
C LEU A 103 11.25 7.59 -8.74
N ALA A 104 11.66 6.32 -8.67
CA ALA A 104 12.88 5.85 -9.31
C ALA A 104 12.84 6.10 -10.82
N ARG A 105 11.68 5.85 -11.44
CA ARG A 105 11.46 6.14 -12.85
C ARG A 105 11.50 7.63 -13.15
N PHE A 106 10.79 8.46 -12.38
CA PHE A 106 10.82 9.91 -12.54
C PHE A 106 12.26 10.44 -12.51
N VAL A 107 13.05 10.01 -11.53
CA VAL A 107 14.46 10.41 -11.42
C VAL A 107 15.26 9.97 -12.64
N ALA A 108 15.11 8.69 -13.05
CA ALA A 108 15.83 8.16 -14.20
C ALA A 108 15.48 8.91 -15.50
N GLU A 109 14.19 9.20 -15.73
CA GLU A 109 13.73 9.94 -16.92
C GLU A 109 14.18 11.40 -16.92
N ARG A 110 14.30 12.02 -15.74
CA ARG A 110 14.82 13.38 -15.57
C ARG A 110 16.35 13.47 -15.64
N GLY A 111 17.06 12.35 -15.57
CA GLY A 111 18.51 12.32 -15.49
C GLY A 111 19.03 13.01 -14.23
N ILE A 112 18.30 12.92 -13.10
CA ILE A 112 18.80 13.44 -11.83
C ILE A 112 19.94 12.55 -11.38
N GLU A 113 21.13 13.14 -11.24
CA GLU A 113 22.31 12.44 -10.77
C GLU A 113 22.19 12.17 -9.27
N PHE A 114 22.50 10.94 -8.87
CA PHE A 114 22.62 10.57 -7.46
C PHE A 114 24.10 10.49 -7.09
N ASP A 115 24.41 10.90 -5.85
CA ASP A 115 25.69 10.60 -5.24
C ASP A 115 25.87 9.07 -5.13
N GLU A 116 27.04 8.56 -5.51
CA GLU A 116 27.38 7.12 -5.49
C GLU A 116 27.11 6.50 -4.11
N ALA A 117 27.22 7.27 -3.02
CA ALA A 117 26.92 6.79 -1.67
C ALA A 117 25.49 6.24 -1.53
N TRP A 118 24.51 6.78 -2.28
CA TRP A 118 23.14 6.26 -2.29
C TRP A 118 23.02 4.89 -2.97
N LEU A 119 23.90 4.62 -3.94
CA LEU A 119 23.95 3.35 -4.65
C LEU A 119 24.73 2.31 -3.84
N ASP A 120 25.74 2.74 -3.08
CA ASP A 120 26.59 1.86 -2.28
C ASP A 120 25.84 1.17 -1.12
N VAL A 121 24.78 1.77 -0.58
CA VAL A 121 23.91 1.13 0.43
C VAL A 121 23.29 -0.19 -0.09
N TRP A 122 23.18 -0.37 -1.40
CA TRP A 122 22.56 -1.53 -2.03
C TRP A 122 23.56 -2.60 -2.49
N ASN A 123 24.87 -2.36 -2.34
CA ASN A 123 25.92 -3.21 -2.92
C ASN A 123 26.19 -4.52 -2.16
N GLU A 124 25.50 -4.79 -1.05
CA GLU A 124 25.44 -6.13 -0.45
C GLU A 124 24.08 -6.78 -0.74
N PRO A 125 23.87 -7.36 -1.94
CA PRO A 125 22.68 -8.15 -2.21
C PRO A 125 22.69 -9.33 -1.24
N THR A 126 21.94 -9.20 -0.15
CA THR A 126 21.70 -10.31 0.76
C THR A 126 20.74 -11.21 0.00
N ALA A 127 21.27 -12.28 -0.60
CA ALA A 127 20.47 -13.24 -1.35
C ALA A 127 19.29 -13.69 -0.49
N THR A 128 18.10 -13.19 -0.81
CA THR A 128 16.87 -13.60 -0.16
C THR A 128 16.57 -15.01 -0.62
N ARG A 129 16.95 -16.00 0.18
CA ARG A 129 16.68 -17.44 -0.06
C ARG A 129 15.19 -17.79 0.02
N MET A 130 14.30 -16.80 0.01
CA MET A 130 12.87 -17.04 -0.03
C MET A 130 12.52 -17.52 -1.44
N GLN A 131 12.23 -18.81 -1.57
CA GLN A 131 11.43 -19.28 -2.69
C GLN A 131 10.17 -18.43 -2.73
N VAL A 132 9.99 -17.68 -3.82
CA VAL A 132 8.72 -17.00 -4.11
C VAL A 132 7.66 -18.10 -4.12
N PRO A 133 6.69 -18.09 -3.19
CA PRO A 133 5.65 -19.09 -3.18
C PRO A 133 4.87 -18.97 -4.49
N GLN A 134 4.95 -19.98 -5.35
CA GLN A 134 4.09 -20.06 -6.53
C GLN A 134 2.69 -20.47 -6.04
N HIS A 135 1.89 -19.50 -5.60
CA HIS A 135 0.51 -19.75 -5.17
C HIS A 135 -0.38 -19.93 -6.41
N ARG A 136 -0.37 -21.12 -7.00
CA ARG A 136 -1.47 -21.59 -7.84
C ARG A 136 -2.58 -22.06 -6.90
N MET A 137 -3.64 -21.27 -6.74
CA MET A 137 -4.83 -21.69 -6.01
C MET A 137 -5.84 -22.27 -7.01
N GLU A 138 -5.83 -23.59 -7.15
CA GLU A 138 -6.89 -24.33 -7.84
C GLU A 138 -7.80 -24.97 -6.81
N VAL A 139 -9.10 -24.69 -6.90
CA VAL A 139 -10.11 -25.31 -6.06
C VAL A 139 -10.93 -26.25 -6.92
N HIS A 140 -10.88 -27.54 -6.59
CA HIS A 140 -11.68 -28.58 -7.23
C HIS A 140 -12.85 -28.93 -6.31
N THR A 141 -14.08 -28.67 -6.78
CA THR A 141 -15.29 -29.08 -6.07
C THR A 141 -15.90 -30.30 -6.77
N GLN A 142 -16.11 -31.38 -6.01
CA GLN A 142 -16.74 -32.60 -6.51
C GLN A 142 -17.96 -32.95 -5.64
N THR A 143 -19.14 -32.99 -6.26
CA THR A 143 -20.36 -33.45 -5.57
C THR A 143 -20.48 -34.96 -5.72
N VAL A 144 -20.43 -35.67 -4.59
CA VAL A 144 -20.56 -37.13 -4.53
C VAL A 144 -21.97 -37.50 -4.05
N ARG A 145 -22.73 -38.26 -4.85
CA ARG A 145 -24.04 -38.79 -4.45
C ARG A 145 -23.91 -40.20 -3.89
N THR A 146 -24.47 -40.43 -2.71
CA THR A 146 -24.53 -41.75 -2.07
C THR A 146 -25.97 -42.24 -1.98
N ALA A 147 -26.19 -43.54 -2.19
CA ALA A 147 -27.46 -44.20 -1.93
C ALA A 147 -27.20 -45.60 -1.36
N GLY A 148 -27.84 -45.92 -0.24
CA GLY A 148 -27.69 -47.23 0.42
C GLY A 148 -26.26 -47.53 0.88
N GLY A 149 -25.45 -46.52 1.22
CA GLY A 149 -24.05 -46.71 1.60
C GLY A 149 -23.09 -46.96 0.43
N HIS A 150 -23.57 -46.91 -0.80
CA HIS A 150 -22.76 -47.01 -2.01
C HIS A 150 -22.67 -45.67 -2.73
N LEU A 151 -21.53 -45.43 -3.37
CA LEU A 151 -21.35 -44.33 -4.32
C LEU A 151 -22.19 -44.62 -5.54
N VAL A 152 -23.17 -43.76 -5.83
CA VAL A 152 -23.98 -43.91 -7.04
C VAL A 152 -23.29 -43.13 -8.14
N GLN A 153 -22.85 -43.83 -9.18
CA GLN A 153 -22.27 -43.20 -10.35
C GLN A 153 -23.37 -42.43 -11.10
N GLY A 154 -23.52 -41.15 -10.78
CA GLY A 154 -24.41 -40.24 -11.51
C GLY A 154 -23.85 -39.94 -12.90
N GLU A 155 -24.73 -39.63 -13.85
CA GLU A 155 -24.36 -39.08 -15.16
C GLU A 155 -23.38 -37.93 -14.97
N SER A 156 -22.14 -38.12 -15.45
CA SER A 156 -21.02 -37.17 -15.45
C SER A 156 -20.68 -36.61 -14.07
N PHE A 157 -19.46 -36.85 -13.58
CA PHE A 157 -18.91 -36.01 -12.52
C PHE A 157 -18.85 -34.57 -13.05
N ASN A 158 -19.81 -33.73 -12.69
CA ASN A 158 -19.74 -32.29 -12.91
C ASN A 158 -18.61 -31.78 -12.03
N THR A 159 -17.41 -31.82 -12.59
CA THR A 159 -16.19 -31.37 -11.94
C THR A 159 -16.12 -29.89 -12.27
N HIS A 160 -16.70 -29.06 -11.42
CA HIS A 160 -16.57 -27.61 -11.57
C HIS A 160 -15.15 -27.25 -11.15
N MET A 161 -14.38 -26.70 -12.10
CA MET A 161 -13.00 -26.27 -11.86
C MET A 161 -12.93 -24.76 -11.90
N HIS A 162 -12.67 -24.15 -10.75
CA HIS A 162 -12.37 -22.73 -10.66
C HIS A 162 -10.87 -22.55 -10.70
N GLY A 163 -10.41 -21.76 -11.66
CA GLY A 163 -9.04 -21.29 -11.72
C GLY A 163 -9.04 -19.78 -11.56
N VAL A 164 -8.50 -19.30 -10.43
CA VAL A 164 -8.08 -17.90 -10.30
C VAL A 164 -6.58 -17.90 -10.46
N TYR A 165 -6.11 -17.22 -11.50
CA TYR A 165 -4.69 -16.97 -11.69
C TYR A 165 -4.43 -15.49 -11.47
N GLY A 166 -3.23 -15.12 -11.03
CA GLY A 166 -2.96 -13.70 -10.92
C GLY A 166 -1.52 -13.32 -10.76
N GLY A 167 -1.30 -12.02 -10.65
CA GLY A 167 0.03 -11.43 -10.57
C GLY A 167 0.00 -9.95 -10.29
N VAL A 168 1.13 -9.32 -10.55
CA VAL A 168 1.32 -7.87 -10.44
C VAL A 168 1.76 -7.40 -11.81
N ASP A 169 0.98 -6.49 -12.38
CA ASP A 169 1.35 -5.77 -13.60
C ASP A 169 1.07 -4.29 -13.37
N LEU A 170 2.10 -3.58 -12.91
CA LEU A 170 1.97 -2.16 -12.55
C LEU A 170 1.81 -1.27 -13.76
N ASN A 171 2.12 -1.77 -14.97
CA ASN A 171 2.03 -1.05 -16.24
C ASN A 171 2.55 0.39 -16.15
N LEU A 172 3.65 0.62 -15.43
CA LEU A 172 4.15 1.98 -15.22
C LEU A 172 4.51 2.66 -16.55
N ASP A 173 4.80 1.89 -17.60
CA ASP A 173 5.14 2.35 -18.95
C ASP A 173 4.04 3.16 -19.64
N SER A 174 2.79 3.05 -19.19
CA SER A 174 1.71 3.86 -19.74
C SER A 174 1.62 5.28 -19.18
N PHE A 175 2.40 5.62 -18.15
CA PHE A 175 2.34 6.94 -17.50
C PHE A 175 3.53 7.81 -17.92
N ASP A 176 3.25 9.09 -18.19
CA ASP A 176 4.28 10.10 -18.37
C ASP A 176 4.76 10.60 -17.01
N LEU A 177 5.92 10.09 -16.58
CA LEU A 177 6.57 10.46 -15.33
C LEU A 177 7.76 11.39 -15.58
N SER A 178 7.80 12.05 -16.74
CA SER A 178 8.86 12.99 -17.07
C SER A 178 8.69 14.37 -16.42
N SER A 179 7.57 14.62 -15.74
CA SER A 179 7.28 15.89 -15.08
C SER A 179 6.75 15.73 -13.67
N ALA A 180 7.00 16.77 -12.84
CA ALA A 180 6.47 16.82 -11.49
C ALA A 180 5.56 18.05 -11.38
N GLU A 181 4.34 17.85 -10.90
CA GLU A 181 3.42 18.96 -10.67
C GLU A 181 3.75 19.64 -9.35
N GLN A 182 3.91 20.96 -9.39
CA GLN A 182 4.11 21.73 -8.17
C GLN A 182 2.81 21.75 -7.36
N THR A 183 2.91 21.49 -6.07
CA THR A 183 1.76 21.49 -5.17
C THR A 183 2.03 22.37 -3.96
N ASP A 184 1.03 23.15 -3.53
CA ASP A 184 1.08 23.92 -2.30
C ASP A 184 0.99 23.04 -1.03
N ARG A 185 0.90 21.71 -1.19
CA ARG A 185 0.88 20.78 -0.07
C ARG A 185 2.26 20.69 0.56
N SER A 186 2.35 21.11 1.82
CA SER A 186 3.50 20.86 2.67
C SER A 186 3.57 19.40 3.10
N VAL A 187 4.77 18.82 3.10
CA VAL A 187 5.02 17.42 3.56
C VAL A 187 5.50 17.40 5.00
N LEU A 188 6.00 18.52 5.50
CA LEU A 188 6.47 18.64 6.87
C LEU A 188 5.27 18.88 7.79
N PRO A 189 5.19 18.21 8.95
CA PRO A 189 4.19 18.51 9.98
C PRO A 189 4.27 19.93 10.59
N GLY A 190 5.02 20.85 10.00
CA GLY A 190 5.33 22.13 10.59
C GLY A 190 6.02 23.02 9.57
N ASP A 191 5.23 23.64 8.72
CA ASP A 191 5.14 25.10 8.72
C ASP A 191 3.74 25.52 8.24
N ALA A 192 3.03 26.23 9.12
CA ALA A 192 1.76 26.93 8.93
C ALA A 192 0.42 26.17 8.98
N VAL A 193 0.30 25.07 9.76
CA VAL A 193 -0.96 24.92 10.50
C VAL A 193 -0.80 25.74 11.77
N ASP A 194 -1.26 26.98 11.73
CA ASP A 194 -1.42 27.77 12.95
C ASP A 194 -2.43 27.03 13.83
N ILE A 195 -1.93 26.26 14.80
CA ILE A 195 -2.72 25.41 15.69
C ILE A 195 -3.76 26.28 16.42
N ASP A 196 -3.44 27.56 16.63
CA ASP A 196 -4.34 28.55 17.23
C ASP A 196 -5.51 28.93 16.30
N THR A 197 -5.46 28.62 15.00
CA THR A 197 -6.58 28.84 14.06
C THR A 197 -7.57 27.68 14.00
N LEU A 198 -7.17 26.48 14.41
CA LEU A 198 -8.02 25.28 14.32
C LEU A 198 -9.20 25.33 15.29
N THR A 199 -10.34 24.75 14.90
CA THR A 199 -11.48 24.53 15.79
C THR A 199 -11.20 23.41 16.78
N THR A 200 -11.96 23.35 17.88
CA THR A 200 -11.88 22.28 18.88
C THR A 200 -12.07 20.89 18.25
N GLU A 201 -12.92 20.75 17.24
CA GLU A 201 -13.17 19.48 16.55
C GLU A 201 -12.01 19.09 15.64
N GLU A 202 -11.47 20.05 14.88
CA GLU A 202 -10.29 19.82 14.04
C GLU A 202 -9.09 19.41 14.89
N LEU A 203 -8.87 20.06 16.04
CA LEU A 203 -7.83 19.66 16.99
C LEU A 203 -8.02 18.25 17.51
N ARG A 204 -9.25 17.84 17.87
CA ARG A 204 -9.54 16.47 18.30
C ARG A 204 -9.28 15.44 17.21
N GLN A 205 -9.73 15.75 15.99
CA GLN A 205 -9.48 14.90 14.83
C GLN A 205 -7.99 14.79 14.55
N MET A 206 -7.26 15.90 14.64
CA MET A 206 -5.82 15.95 14.42
C MET A 206 -5.06 15.16 15.48
N ILE A 207 -5.37 15.36 16.77
CA ILE A 207 -4.85 14.57 17.90
C ILE A 207 -5.09 13.08 17.66
N SER A 208 -6.31 12.69 17.28
CA SER A 208 -6.66 11.29 17.02
C SER A 208 -5.91 10.72 15.80
N SER A 209 -5.74 11.50 14.74
CA SER A 209 -5.03 11.06 13.52
C SER A 209 -3.53 10.83 13.75
N HIS A 210 -2.95 11.53 14.74
CA HIS A 210 -1.57 11.34 15.18
C HIS A 210 -1.45 10.31 16.32
N GLY A 211 -2.51 9.52 16.57
CA GLY A 211 -2.50 8.46 17.59
C GLY A 211 -2.61 8.95 19.04
N GLY A 212 -2.85 10.25 19.25
CA GLY A 212 -3.13 10.83 20.56
C GLY A 212 -4.56 10.56 21.03
N CYS A 213 -4.80 10.70 22.33
CA CYS A 213 -6.12 10.58 22.94
C CYS A 213 -6.39 11.82 23.80
N VAL A 214 -7.58 12.42 23.62
CA VAL A 214 -8.00 13.54 24.46
C VAL A 214 -8.61 12.99 25.75
N PRO A 215 -8.07 13.33 26.94
CA PRO A 215 -8.62 12.86 28.20
C PRO A 215 -10.10 13.29 28.38
N PRO A 216 -10.94 12.44 29.00
CA PRO A 216 -12.33 12.79 29.26
C PRO A 216 -12.41 14.01 30.18
N GLY A 217 -13.27 14.96 29.83
CA GLY A 217 -13.48 16.21 30.58
C GLY A 217 -12.67 17.41 30.08
N ILE A 218 -11.69 17.20 29.20
CA ILE A 218 -11.04 18.30 28.48
C ILE A 218 -12.01 18.80 27.41
N THR A 219 -12.48 20.04 27.53
CA THR A 219 -13.34 20.72 26.54
C THR A 219 -12.75 22.02 26.04
N ASP A 220 -11.76 22.58 26.74
CA ASP A 220 -11.15 23.85 26.39
C ASP A 220 -10.20 23.69 25.18
N LYS A 221 -10.14 24.73 24.34
CA LYS A 221 -9.28 24.72 23.16
C LYS A 221 -7.80 24.79 23.55
N ALA A 222 -7.44 25.56 24.58
CA ALA A 222 -6.04 25.69 25.02
C ALA A 222 -5.45 24.35 25.45
N ASP A 223 -6.20 23.55 26.21
CA ASP A 223 -5.78 22.20 26.61
C ASP A 223 -5.54 21.28 25.39
N LEU A 224 -6.35 21.42 24.33
CA LEU A 224 -6.16 20.65 23.09
C LEU A 224 -4.95 21.11 22.30
N VAL A 225 -4.69 22.42 22.25
CA VAL A 225 -3.48 23.00 21.65
C VAL A 225 -2.25 22.47 22.38
N ASP A 226 -2.26 22.45 23.71
CA ASP A 226 -1.16 21.90 24.52
C ASP A 226 -0.95 20.41 24.26
N ILE A 227 -2.02 19.62 24.21
CA ILE A 227 -1.94 18.18 23.86
C ILE A 227 -1.34 17.98 22.47
N MET A 228 -1.79 18.76 21.49
CA MET A 228 -1.28 18.68 20.12
C MET A 228 0.19 19.11 20.04
N GLY A 229 0.57 20.18 20.74
CA GLY A 229 1.95 20.64 20.86
C GLY A 229 2.86 19.55 21.43
N MET A 230 2.45 18.90 22.53
CA MET A 230 3.19 17.76 23.09
C MET A 230 3.32 16.60 22.11
N ILE A 231 2.27 16.29 21.34
CA ILE A 231 2.33 15.23 20.32
C ILE A 231 3.34 15.61 19.23
N LEU A 232 3.28 16.83 18.70
CA LEU A 232 4.17 17.30 17.65
C LEU A 232 5.63 17.36 18.13
N GLU A 233 5.88 17.84 19.35
CA GLU A 233 7.20 17.80 19.97
C GLU A 233 7.70 16.36 20.15
N SER A 234 6.82 15.42 20.54
CA SER A 234 7.20 14.01 20.65
C SER A 234 7.49 13.37 19.29
N LEU A 235 6.77 13.77 18.23
CA LEU A 235 7.04 13.30 16.88
C LEU A 235 8.35 13.88 16.34
N ALA A 236 8.67 15.13 16.70
CA ALA A 236 9.94 15.76 16.36
C ALA A 236 11.14 15.03 16.98
N ASP A 237 10.98 14.41 18.16
CA ASP A 237 11.99 13.54 18.78
C ASP A 237 11.65 12.05 18.69
N PHE A 238 11.18 11.61 17.51
CA PHE A 238 10.92 10.19 17.22
C PHE A 238 12.09 9.29 17.65
N TRP A 239 13.33 9.70 17.31
CA TRP A 239 14.53 8.92 17.62
C TRP A 239 14.84 8.88 19.11
N GLY A 240 14.70 9.97 19.86
CA GLY A 240 14.80 9.95 21.33
C GLY A 240 13.74 9.05 21.97
N ASN A 241 12.53 9.06 21.41
CA ASN A 241 11.40 8.26 21.89
C ASN A 241 11.57 6.76 21.64
N ILE A 242 12.27 6.36 20.59
CA ILE A 242 12.58 4.93 20.35
C ILE A 242 13.97 4.53 20.85
N SER A 243 14.93 5.43 21.09
CA SER A 243 16.26 5.06 21.61
C SER A 243 16.24 4.67 23.10
N GLY A 244 15.19 5.08 23.83
CA GLY A 244 15.05 4.81 25.27
C GLY A 244 15.80 5.80 26.15
N SER A 245 16.25 6.93 25.59
CA SER A 245 16.97 7.98 26.31
C SER A 245 16.05 8.96 27.07
N GLY A 246 14.74 8.73 27.11
CA GLY A 246 13.79 9.65 27.74
C GLY A 246 12.38 9.08 27.95
N PRO A 247 11.46 9.88 28.51
CA PRO A 247 10.04 9.56 28.56
C PRO A 247 9.50 9.50 27.13
N SER A 248 8.96 8.35 26.75
CA SER A 248 8.47 8.09 25.39
C SER A 248 6.96 7.88 25.42
N PRO A 249 6.21 8.41 24.44
CA PRO A 249 4.77 8.18 24.34
C PRO A 249 4.43 6.73 23.96
N TYR A 250 5.41 5.96 23.47
CA TYR A 250 5.22 4.59 23.04
C TYR A 250 5.27 3.63 24.22
N ALA A 251 4.42 2.61 24.20
CA ALA A 251 4.56 1.48 25.12
C ALA A 251 5.90 0.78 24.89
N LYS A 252 6.46 0.19 25.95
CA LYS A 252 7.80 -0.44 25.89
C LYS A 252 7.92 -1.50 24.79
N GLY A 253 6.87 -2.31 24.59
CA GLY A 253 6.84 -3.31 23.52
C GLY A 253 6.89 -2.71 22.11
N ASP A 254 6.21 -1.57 21.92
CA ASP A 254 6.22 -0.85 20.63
C ASP A 254 7.56 -0.17 20.40
N GLN A 255 8.19 0.38 21.44
CA GLN A 255 9.57 0.88 21.33
C GLN A 255 10.54 -0.23 20.91
N ASP A 256 10.43 -1.42 21.51
CA ASP A 256 11.30 -2.55 21.17
C ASP A 256 11.08 -3.04 19.73
N LEU A 257 9.83 -3.02 19.25
CA LEU A 257 9.50 -3.31 17.85
C LEU A 257 10.07 -2.22 16.92
N LEU A 258 9.80 -0.94 17.21
CA LEU A 258 10.26 0.19 16.42
C LEU A 258 11.79 0.27 16.35
N ARG A 259 12.52 -0.04 17.44
CA ARG A 259 13.99 -0.17 17.42
C ARG A 259 14.49 -1.25 16.48
N ARG A 260 13.76 -2.36 16.35
CA ARG A 260 14.16 -3.46 15.45
C ARG A 260 13.91 -3.11 14.00
N VAL A 261 12.84 -2.35 13.72
CA VAL A 261 12.46 -1.93 12.37
C VAL A 261 13.31 -0.73 11.92
N PHE A 262 13.37 0.30 12.74
CA PHE A 262 14.10 1.54 12.53
C PHE A 262 15.33 1.52 13.44
N ASN A 263 16.36 0.76 13.05
CA ASN A 263 17.56 0.64 13.86
C ASN A 263 18.11 2.05 14.14
N PRO A 264 18.01 2.53 15.39
CA PRO A 264 18.29 3.93 15.68
C PRO A 264 19.75 4.29 15.45
N HIS A 265 20.65 3.31 15.33
CA HIS A 265 22.07 3.50 15.06
C HIS A 265 22.44 3.45 13.58
N LEU A 266 21.52 3.04 12.70
CA LEU A 266 21.75 2.92 11.25
C LEU A 266 20.88 3.87 10.43
N SER A 267 20.00 4.64 11.06
CA SER A 267 19.13 5.57 10.34
C SER A 267 19.73 6.98 10.31
N ASP A 268 19.97 7.47 9.10
CA ASP A 268 20.68 8.73 8.81
C ASP A 268 19.91 10.01 9.18
N ARG A 269 18.70 9.90 9.76
CA ARG A 269 17.85 11.05 10.15
C ARG A 269 17.94 11.40 11.63
N ARG A 270 19.12 11.29 12.24
CA ARG A 270 19.29 11.69 13.65
C ARG A 270 19.24 13.20 13.82
N HIS A 271 18.73 13.63 14.98
CA HIS A 271 18.65 15.03 15.42
C HIS A 271 20.01 15.76 15.34
N ASP A 272 21.13 15.03 15.47
CA ASP A 272 22.50 15.57 15.40
C ASP A 272 22.87 16.12 14.01
N ASP A 273 22.21 15.64 12.94
CA ASP A 273 22.35 16.11 11.56
C ASP A 273 21.29 17.17 11.18
N GLY A 274 20.55 17.68 12.17
CA GLY A 274 19.47 18.65 12.04
C GLY A 274 19.67 19.68 10.93
N GLY A 275 18.77 19.65 9.94
CA GLY A 275 18.72 20.61 8.83
C GLY A 275 19.92 20.63 7.88
N LYS A 276 20.96 19.81 8.09
CA LYS A 276 22.15 19.77 7.21
C LYS A 276 21.94 18.94 5.95
N PHE A 277 20.82 18.23 5.87
CA PHE A 277 20.33 17.74 4.59
C PHE A 277 19.70 18.91 3.82
N VAL A 278 20.55 19.82 3.36
CA VAL A 278 20.23 20.78 2.31
C VAL A 278 20.57 20.06 1.02
N PRO A 279 19.58 19.71 0.17
CA PRO A 279 19.88 19.26 -1.18
C PRO A 279 20.82 20.28 -1.83
N PRO A 280 21.82 19.86 -2.64
CA PRO A 280 22.72 20.81 -3.30
C PRO A 280 21.91 21.90 -4.02
N ASP A 281 22.36 23.15 -3.92
CA ASP A 281 21.68 24.33 -4.48
C ASP A 281 21.44 24.09 -5.98
N ALA A 282 20.17 24.00 -6.38
CA ALA A 282 19.77 23.65 -7.74
C ALA A 282 19.92 24.83 -8.72
N THR A 283 20.57 25.92 -8.30
CA THR A 283 20.89 27.04 -9.17
C THR A 283 22.10 26.70 -10.03
N PRO A 284 21.96 26.68 -11.37
CA PRO A 284 23.09 26.43 -12.26
C PRO A 284 24.08 27.61 -12.22
N GLU A 285 25.39 27.31 -12.08
CA GLU A 285 26.50 28.25 -12.36
C GLU A 285 26.68 28.51 -13.86
#